data_AF-A0A8T1ML96-F1
#
_entry.id   AF-A0A8T1ML96-F1
#
_cell.length_a   1.000
_cell.length_b   1.000
_cell.length_c   1.000
_cell.angle_alpha   90.00
_cell.angle_beta   90.00
_cell.angle_gamma   90.00
#
_symmetry.space_group_name_H-M   'P 1'
#
loop_
_entity.id
_entity.type
_entity.pdbx_description
1 polymer ?
#
loop_
_entity_poly.entity_id
_entity_poly.type
_entity_poly.pdbx_seq_one_letter_code
_entity_poly.pdbx_strand_id
1 'polypeptide(L)' 'HTCAYYSQGWRPGCQDAPLDPHHNYFLLADNGTTGKFGGELCLRRRLEQYLAQQPIDMRRH' A
#
# COMPACT_ATOMS: atom_id res chain seq x y z
N HIS A 1 -9.82 14.82 -8.73
CA HIS A 1 -9.61 14.59 -7.29
C HIS A 1 -8.23 13.97 -7.07
N THR A 2 -7.19 14.77 -7.14
CA THR A 2 -5.81 14.32 -6.93
C THR A 2 -5.51 14.53 -5.45
N CYS A 3 -5.64 13.48 -4.64
CA CYS A 3 -5.20 13.52 -3.25
C CYS A 3 -3.67 13.64 -3.26
N ALA A 4 -3.17 14.82 -2.90
CA ALA A 4 -1.73 15.05 -2.82
C ALA A 4 -1.19 14.38 -1.54
N TYR A 5 -0.70 13.15 -1.68
CA TYR A 5 0.06 12.48 -0.61
C TYR A 5 1.44 13.14 -0.55
N TYR A 6 1.54 14.26 0.17
CA TYR A 6 2.78 15.01 0.27
C TYR A 6 3.86 14.25 1.06
N SER A 7 5.08 14.32 0.53
CA SER A 7 6.35 13.85 1.09
C SER A 7 6.77 14.68 2.32
N GLN A 8 6.00 14.62 3.39
CA GLN A 8 6.44 15.15 4.67
C GLN A 8 7.18 14.02 5.39
N GLY A 9 8.49 14.16 5.51
CA GLY A 9 9.37 13.18 6.16
C GLY A 9 9.02 12.94 7.63
N TRP A 10 9.80 12.09 8.29
CA TRP A 10 9.59 11.72 9.69
C TRP A 10 9.40 12.96 10.58
N ARG A 11 8.24 13.05 11.25
CA ARG A 11 7.99 14.07 12.27
C ARG A 11 8.18 13.44 13.65
N PRO A 12 8.98 14.05 14.54
CA PRO A 12 9.13 13.56 15.90
C PRO A 12 7.76 13.45 16.59
N GLY A 13 7.41 12.25 17.05
CA GLY A 13 6.14 11.99 17.74
C GLY A 13 4.96 11.58 16.84
N CYS A 14 5.08 11.62 15.51
CA CYS A 14 4.11 10.97 14.63
C CYS A 14 4.52 9.51 14.37
N GLN A 15 3.55 8.60 14.35
CA GLN A 15 3.76 7.20 13.95
C GLN A 15 3.42 6.97 12.46
N ASP A 16 3.41 8.06 11.69
CA ASP A 16 3.08 8.02 10.27
C ASP A 16 4.34 7.74 9.44
N ALA A 17 4.19 6.93 8.39
CA ALA A 17 5.23 6.68 7.41
C ALA A 17 4.84 7.35 6.09
N PRO A 18 5.71 8.20 5.50
CA PRO A 18 5.44 8.81 4.19
C PRO A 18 5.47 7.75 3.08
N LEU A 19 4.74 8.01 2.00
CA LEU A 19 4.81 7.20 0.78
C LEU A 19 6.13 7.44 0.04
N ASP A 20 6.67 6.39 -0.60
CA ASP A 20 7.89 6.49 -1.40
C ASP A 20 7.57 7.02 -2.82
N PRO A 21 8.14 8.17 -3.22
CA PRO A 21 7.84 8.80 -4.50
C PRO A 21 8.35 8.02 -5.73
N HIS A 22 9.17 6.97 -5.56
CA HIS A 22 9.65 6.15 -6.68
C HIS A 22 8.67 5.04 -7.10
N HIS A 23 7.51 4.91 -6.43
CA HIS A 23 6.48 3.94 -6.78
C HIS A 23 5.43 4.52 -7.75
N ASN A 24 5.05 3.73 -8.76
CA ASN A 24 4.04 4.11 -9.75
C ASN A 24 2.59 3.91 -9.26
N TYR A 25 2.37 2.97 -8.34
CA TYR A 25 1.04 2.56 -7.87
C TYR A 25 1.05 2.33 -6.36
N PHE A 26 -0.07 2.66 -5.71
CA PHE A 26 -0.27 2.46 -4.28
C PHE A 26 -1.61 1.77 -4.03
N LEU A 27 -1.62 0.78 -3.13
CA LEU A 27 -2.84 0.23 -2.55
C LEU A 27 -2.86 0.57 -1.07
N LEU A 28 -3.90 1.28 -0.63
CA LEU A 28 -4.09 1.66 0.77
C LEU A 28 -5.06 0.66 1.42
N ALA A 29 -4.64 0.07 2.54
CA ALA A 29 -5.44 -0.85 3.33
C ALA A 29 -5.90 -0.15 4.61
N ASP A 30 -7.19 -0.24 4.92
CA ASP A 30 -7.78 0.27 6.16
C ASP A 30 -8.35 -0.89 6.97
N ASN A 31 -8.04 -0.91 8.27
CA ASN A 31 -8.58 -1.87 9.24
C ASN A 31 -9.39 -1.17 10.36
N GLY A 32 -9.69 0.12 10.21
CA GLY A 32 -10.44 0.93 11.16
C GLY A 32 -9.62 1.41 12.37
N THR A 33 -8.29 1.21 12.37
CA THR A 33 -7.40 1.67 13.45
C THR A 33 -6.30 2.59 12.92
N THR A 34 -5.86 3.54 13.73
CA THR A 34 -4.78 4.49 13.40
C THR A 34 -3.54 4.23 14.26
N GLY A 35 -2.34 4.53 13.73
CA GLY A 35 -1.07 4.41 14.46
C GLY A 35 -0.66 2.97 14.79
N LYS A 36 -1.15 1.99 14.01
CA LYS A 36 -0.76 0.58 14.13
C LYS A 36 -0.22 0.07 12.80
N PHE A 37 0.87 -0.68 12.86
CA PHE A 37 1.45 -1.36 11.69
C PHE A 37 0.79 -2.72 11.45
N GLY A 38 0.74 -3.17 10.20
CA GLY A 38 0.35 -4.53 9.82
C GLY A 38 -1.11 -4.69 9.38
N GLY A 39 -1.89 -3.61 9.25
CA GLY A 39 -3.25 -3.66 8.68
C GLY A 39 -3.27 -4.16 7.23
N GLU A 40 -2.17 -3.98 6.51
CA GLU A 40 -1.97 -4.36 5.11
C GLU A 40 -1.59 -5.83 4.90
N LEU A 41 -1.15 -6.55 5.95
CA LEU A 41 -0.57 -7.89 5.82
C LEU A 41 -1.53 -8.91 5.20
N CYS A 42 -2.82 -8.84 5.57
CA CYS A 42 -3.84 -9.74 5.02
C CYS A 42 -4.09 -9.47 3.53
N LEU A 43 -4.17 -8.18 3.14
CA LEU A 43 -4.34 -7.76 1.76
C LEU A 43 -3.17 -8.24 0.91
N ARG A 44 -1.95 -8.00 1.37
CA ARG A 44 -0.72 -8.42 0.67
C ARG A 44 -0.70 -9.91 0.39
N ARG A 45 -0.91 -10.75 1.41
CA ARG A 45 -0.90 -12.22 1.26
C ARG A 45 -1.94 -12.71 0.25
N ARG A 46 -3.17 -12.19 0.34
CA ARG A 46 -4.26 -12.60 -0.56
C ARG A 46 -4.02 -12.15 -1.99
N LEU A 47 -3.47 -10.95 -2.17
CA LEU A 47 -3.15 -10.41 -3.49
C LEU A 47 -2.03 -11.23 -4.15
N GLU A 48 -0.94 -11.49 -3.43
CA GLU A 48 0.16 -12.32 -3.91
C GLU A 48 -0.33 -13.73 -4.33
N GLN A 49 -1.17 -14.36 -3.50
CA GLN A 49 -1.78 -15.66 -3.80
C GLN A 49 -2.70 -15.62 -5.02
N TYR A 50 -3.53 -14.57 -5.15
CA TYR A 50 -4.43 -14.40 -6.28
C TYR A 50 -3.66 -14.24 -7.59
N LEU A 51 -2.62 -13.39 -7.60
CA LEU A 51 -1.78 -13.13 -8.77
C LEU A 51 -0.96 -14.35 -9.19
N ALA A 52 -0.54 -15.19 -8.24
CA ALA A 52 0.15 -16.45 -8.52
C ALA A 52 -0.73 -17.44 -9.28
N GLN A 53 -2.05 -17.42 -9.04
CA GLN A 53 -3.02 -18.28 -9.72
C GLN A 53 -3.45 -17.76 -11.08
N GLN A 54 -3.16 -16.50 -11.42
CA GLN A 54 -3.57 -15.93 -12.70
C GLN A 54 -2.78 -16.51 -13.87
N PRO A 55 -3.44 -16.79 -15.02
CA PRO A 55 -2.78 -17.17 -16.27
C PRO A 55 -1.75 -16.11 -16.69
N ILE A 56 -0.64 -16.55 -17.28
CA ILE A 56 0.45 -15.64 -17.71
C ILE A 56 -0.04 -14.62 -18.75
N ASP A 57 -1.02 -14.99 -19.58
CA ASP A 57 -1.55 -14.13 -20.64
C ASP A 57 -2.33 -12.93 -20.11
N MET A 58 -2.86 -13.00 -18.89
CA MET A 58 -3.52 -11.87 -18.23
C MET A 58 -2.50 -10.81 -17.75
N ARG A 59 -1.20 -11.11 -17.75
CA ARG A 59 -0.13 -10.18 -17.33
C ARG A 59 0.38 -9.27 -18.46
N ARG A 60 -0.15 -9.43 -19.68
CA ARG A 60 0.35 -8.73 -20.89
C ARG A 60 -0.66 -7.78 -21.55
N HIS A 61 -1.80 -7.53 -20.92
CA HIS A 61 -2.78 -6.56 -21.41
C HIS A 61 -2.77 -5.29 -20.57
#